data_AF-A0A316SAX1-F1
#
_entry.id   AF-A0A316SAX1-F1
#
_cell.length_a   1.000
_cell.length_b   1.000
_cell.length_c   1.000
_cell.angle_alpha   90.00
_cell.angle_beta   90.00
_cell.angle_gamma   90.00
#
_symmetry.space_group_name_H-M   'P 1'
#
loop_
_entity.id
_entity.type
_entity.pdbx_description
1 polymer ?
#
loop_
_entity_poly.entity_id
_entity_poly.type
_entity_poly.pdbx_seq_one_letter_code
_entity_poly.pdbx_strand_id
1 'polypeptide(L)'
;MTDKLFNHLWLNALEQPNLDLYIGEYGYPDWFDEISRDAGEVVNTLTKIHRVAHMDIREIIGLVGTQPQFAEKFCIPVRTVEGWCSGGRTCADYLRLLFARQLGLI
;
A
#
# COMPACT_ATOMS: atom_id res chain seq x y z
N MET A 1 -14.55 -4.40 -6.17
CA MET A 1 -14.32 -3.03 -5.69
C MET A 1 -14.00 -2.09 -6.83
N THR A 2 -14.64 -0.92 -6.86
CA THR A 2 -14.38 0.13 -7.85
C THR A 2 -13.09 0.90 -7.54
N ASP A 3 -12.46 1.53 -8.56
CA ASP A 3 -11.28 2.36 -8.35
C ASP A 3 -11.55 3.55 -7.43
N LYS A 4 -12.76 4.11 -7.48
CA LYS A 4 -13.19 5.20 -6.59
C LYS A 4 -13.21 4.75 -5.14
N LEU A 5 -13.79 3.58 -4.85
CA LEU A 5 -13.80 3.02 -3.51
C LEU A 5 -12.38 2.69 -3.04
N PHE A 6 -11.58 2.04 -3.88
CA PHE A 6 -10.18 1.75 -3.53
C PHE A 6 -9.41 3.03 -3.20
N ASN A 7 -9.52 4.07 -4.03
CA ASN A 7 -8.85 5.34 -3.80
C ASN A 7 -9.26 5.97 -2.46
N HIS A 8 -10.55 5.97 -2.15
CA HIS A 8 -11.04 6.42 -0.85
C HIS A 8 -10.43 5.61 0.31
N LEU A 9 -10.50 4.28 0.26
CA LEU A 9 -9.96 3.40 1.31
C LEU A 9 -8.44 3.54 1.47
N TRP A 10 -7.71 3.73 0.36
CA TRP A 10 -6.27 3.97 0.36
C TRP A 10 -5.90 5.29 1.04
N LEU A 11 -6.61 6.38 0.73
CA LEU A 11 -6.34 7.69 1.34
C LEU A 11 -6.61 7.66 2.85
N ASN A 12 -7.74 7.08 3.28
CA ASN A 12 -8.01 6.90 4.71
C ASN A 12 -6.95 6.04 5.40
N ALA A 13 -6.47 4.99 4.73
CA ALA A 13 -5.42 4.13 5.29
C ALA A 13 -4.12 4.90 5.53
N LEU A 14 -3.73 5.82 4.63
CA LEU A 14 -2.56 6.68 4.83
C LEU A 14 -2.72 7.62 6.04
N GLU A 15 -3.93 8.12 6.27
CA GLU A 15 -4.23 9.06 7.37
C GLU A 15 -4.35 8.38 8.74
N GLN A 16 -4.80 7.12 8.79
CA GLN A 16 -5.03 6.38 10.02
C GLN A 16 -3.96 5.29 10.25
N PRO A 17 -2.93 5.54 11.09
CA PRO A 17 -1.87 4.57 11.34
C PRO A 17 -2.31 3.37 12.18
N ASN A 18 -3.40 3.47 12.95
CA ASN A 18 -3.90 2.37 13.76
C ASN A 18 -4.86 1.50 12.93
N LEU A 19 -4.48 0.24 12.70
CA LEU A 19 -5.26 -0.72 11.91
C LEU A 19 -6.67 -0.96 12.49
N ASP A 20 -6.78 -1.11 13.81
CA ASP A 20 -8.05 -1.40 14.48
C ASP A 20 -9.02 -0.22 14.36
N LEU A 21 -8.51 1.01 14.47
CA LEU A 21 -9.32 2.22 14.22
C LEU A 21 -9.72 2.34 12.75
N TYR A 22 -8.78 2.12 11.83
CA TYR A 22 -9.05 2.16 10.39
C TYR A 22 -10.18 1.20 9.98
N ILE A 23 -10.20 -0.02 10.52
CA ILE A 23 -11.25 -1.00 10.23
C ILE A 23 -12.52 -0.69 11.02
N GLY A 24 -12.40 -0.37 12.31
CA GLY A 24 -13.51 -0.21 13.23
C GLY A 24 -14.39 1.01 12.95
N GLU A 25 -13.83 2.10 12.43
CA GLU A 25 -14.57 3.33 12.13
C GLU A 25 -15.63 3.17 11.03
N TYR A 26 -15.49 2.18 10.15
CA TYR A 26 -16.44 1.98 9.05
C TYR A 26 -17.76 1.33 9.47
N GLY A 27 -17.76 0.46 10.48
CA GLY A 27 -18.96 -0.32 10.84
C GLY A 27 -19.40 -1.28 9.73
N TYR A 28 -20.63 -1.11 9.20
CA TYR A 28 -21.18 -1.90 8.09
C TYR A 28 -21.79 -0.98 7.00
N PRO A 29 -20.96 -0.26 6.24
CA PRO A 29 -21.40 0.66 5.21
C PRO A 29 -21.85 -0.05 3.94
N ASP A 30 -22.70 0.60 3.14
CA ASP A 30 -23.32 0.03 1.93
C ASP A 30 -22.29 -0.49 0.89
N TRP A 31 -21.06 0.02 0.90
CA TRP A 31 -20.00 -0.41 -0.01
C TRP A 31 -19.33 -1.73 0.39
N PHE A 32 -19.60 -2.31 1.56
CA PHE A 32 -19.03 -3.60 1.97
C PHE A 32 -19.24 -4.68 0.92
N ASP A 33 -20.45 -4.75 0.36
CA ASP A 33 -20.80 -5.70 -0.69
C ASP A 33 -20.08 -5.45 -2.03
N GLU A 34 -19.46 -4.28 -2.24
CA GLU A 34 -18.55 -4.06 -3.38
C GLU A 34 -17.21 -4.77 -3.22
N ILE A 35 -16.83 -5.13 -1.99
CA ILE A 35 -15.66 -5.93 -1.66
C ILE A 35 -16.06 -7.40 -1.54
N SER A 36 -16.94 -7.72 -0.57
CA SER A 36 -17.43 -9.06 -0.31
C SER A 36 -18.63 -9.03 0.65
N ARG A 37 -19.54 -10.01 0.51
CA ARG A 37 -20.60 -10.26 1.50
C ARG A 37 -20.08 -10.93 2.78
N ASP A 38 -18.88 -11.48 2.72
CA ASP A 38 -18.18 -12.04 3.87
C ASP A 38 -17.39 -10.95 4.58
N ALA A 39 -17.79 -10.61 5.81
CA ALA A 39 -17.13 -9.60 6.63
C ALA A 39 -15.64 -9.93 6.89
N GLY A 40 -15.27 -11.21 6.96
CA GLY A 40 -13.89 -11.63 7.10
C GLY A 40 -13.04 -11.27 5.89
N GLU A 41 -13.57 -11.42 4.67
CA GLU A 41 -12.89 -11.02 3.44
C GLU A 41 -12.79 -9.50 3.29
N VAL A 42 -13.79 -8.76 3.76
CA VAL A 42 -13.72 -7.29 3.84
C VAL A 42 -12.59 -6.86 4.77
N VAL A 43 -12.55 -7.40 5.98
CA VAL A 43 -11.48 -7.13 6.97
C VAL A 43 -10.10 -7.49 6.43
N ASN A 44 -9.98 -8.64 5.75
CA ASN A 44 -8.73 -9.07 5.10
C ASN A 44 -8.28 -8.07 4.02
N THR A 45 -9.22 -7.58 3.20
CA THR A 45 -8.95 -6.58 2.16
C THR A 45 -8.50 -5.26 2.76
N LEU A 46 -9.20 -4.74 3.78
CA LEU A 46 -8.83 -3.52 4.50
C LEU A 46 -7.45 -3.66 5.16
N THR A 47 -7.18 -4.81 5.79
CA THR A 47 -5.87 -5.10 6.39
C THR A 47 -4.75 -5.06 5.35
N LYS A 48 -4.96 -5.59 4.14
CA LYS A 48 -3.97 -5.51 3.05
C LYS A 48 -3.76 -4.08 2.58
N ILE A 49 -4.83 -3.31 2.37
CA ILE A 49 -4.75 -1.87 2.02
C ILE A 49 -3.90 -1.13 3.06
N HIS A 50 -4.25 -1.27 4.33
CA HIS A 50 -3.57 -0.62 5.45
C HIS A 50 -2.09 -1.01 5.54
N ARG A 51 -1.80 -2.32 5.48
CA ARG A 51 -0.43 -2.82 5.51
C ARG A 51 0.42 -2.22 4.39
N VAL A 52 -0.10 -2.13 3.17
CA VAL A 52 0.63 -1.52 2.04
C VAL A 52 0.77 -0.01 2.21
N ALA A 53 -0.25 0.68 2.72
CA ALA A 53 -0.21 2.12 2.98
C ALA A 53 0.92 2.51 3.96
N HIS A 54 1.22 1.65 4.93
CA HIS A 54 2.25 1.87 5.95
C HIS A 54 3.58 1.15 5.70
N MET A 55 3.73 0.45 4.56
CA MET A 55 4.94 -0.29 4.25
C MET A 55 6.11 0.65 3.93
N ASP A 56 7.26 0.42 4.57
CA ASP A 56 8.48 1.15 4.29
C ASP A 56 9.01 0.77 2.90
N ILE A 57 9.51 1.74 2.14
CA ILE A 57 10.07 1.50 0.81
C ILE A 57 11.21 0.47 0.82
N ARG A 58 11.97 0.37 1.93
CA ARG A 58 13.04 -0.63 2.10
C ARG A 58 12.47 -2.05 2.17
N GLU A 59 11.30 -2.24 2.77
CA GLU A 59 10.61 -3.53 2.78
C GLU A 59 10.17 -3.92 1.36
N ILE A 60 9.60 -2.98 0.61
CA ILE A 60 9.19 -3.18 -0.79
C ILE A 60 10.40 -3.54 -1.67
N ILE A 61 11.53 -2.86 -1.49
CA ILE A 61 12.78 -3.16 -2.19
C ILE A 61 13.26 -4.58 -1.86
N GLY A 62 13.22 -4.96 -0.57
CA GLY A 62 13.64 -6.27 -0.10
C GLY A 62 12.87 -7.45 -0.72
N LEU A 63 11.62 -7.24 -1.15
CA LEU A 63 10.84 -8.25 -1.88
C LEU A 63 11.37 -8.53 -3.30
N VAL A 64 12.11 -7.58 -3.87
CA VAL A 64 12.78 -7.74 -5.17
C VAL A 64 14.21 -8.22 -4.99
N GLY A 65 14.92 -7.69 -4.00
CA GLY A 65 16.31 -7.99 -3.70
C GLY A 65 17.05 -6.74 -3.24
N THR A 66 18.12 -6.40 -3.95
CA THR A 66 18.97 -5.24 -3.64
C THR A 66 18.46 -3.94 -4.28
N GLN A 67 18.94 -2.79 -3.81
CA GLN A 67 18.58 -1.47 -4.39
C GLN A 67 18.89 -1.37 -5.90
N PRO A 68 20.04 -1.86 -6.42
CA PRO A 68 20.29 -1.87 -7.87
C PRO A 68 19.33 -2.77 -8.64
N GLN A 69 19.00 -3.97 -8.13
CA GLN A 69 18.05 -4.87 -8.78
C GLN A 69 16.64 -4.28 -8.84
N PHE A 70 16.22 -3.60 -7.77
CA PHE A 70 14.97 -2.86 -7.76
C PHE A 70 14.97 -1.71 -8.78
N ALA A 71 16.05 -0.93 -8.81
CA ALA A 71 16.24 0.17 -9.75
C ALA A 71 16.16 -0.31 -11.21
N GLU A 72 16.83 -1.42 -11.54
CA GLU A 72 16.79 -2.06 -12.86
C GLU A 72 15.37 -2.55 -13.20
N LYS A 73 14.73 -3.30 -12.29
CA LYS A 73 13.39 -3.86 -12.50
C LYS A 73 12.32 -2.81 -12.82
N PHE A 74 12.39 -1.65 -12.15
CA PHE A 74 11.40 -0.57 -12.32
C PHE A 74 11.90 0.58 -13.21
N CYS A 75 13.09 0.44 -13.82
CA CYS A 75 13.71 1.46 -14.67
C CYS A 75 13.84 2.83 -14.00
N ILE A 76 14.28 2.84 -12.74
CA ILE A 76 14.46 4.04 -11.91
C ILE A 76 15.96 4.27 -11.71
N PRO A 77 16.47 5.52 -11.75
CA PRO A 77 17.87 5.78 -11.41
C PRO A 77 18.21 5.24 -10.02
N VAL A 78 19.31 4.47 -9.90
CA VAL A 78 19.72 3.87 -8.61
C VAL A 78 19.87 4.91 -7.50
N ARG A 79 20.36 6.11 -7.82
CA ARG A 79 20.47 7.22 -6.86
C ARG A 79 19.14 7.68 -6.26
N THR A 80 18.04 7.51 -6.99
CA THR A 80 16.70 7.79 -6.46
C THR A 80 16.31 6.76 -5.40
N VAL A 81 16.57 5.48 -5.68
CA VAL A 81 16.32 4.37 -4.75
C VAL A 81 17.20 4.51 -3.49
N GLU A 82 18.49 4.83 -3.67
CA GLU A 82 19.40 5.14 -2.56
C GLU A 82 18.91 6.33 -1.73
N GLY A 83 18.41 7.38 -2.40
CA GLY A 83 17.81 8.55 -1.76
C GLY A 83 16.61 8.20 -0.89
N TRP A 84 15.77 7.26 -1.34
CA TRP A 84 14.66 6.74 -0.54
C TRP A 84 15.14 5.96 0.68
N CYS A 85 16.08 5.04 0.50
CA CYS A 85 16.58 4.18 1.58
C CYS A 85 17.37 4.94 2.66
N SER A 86 18.07 6.01 2.25
CA SER A 86 18.86 6.87 3.15
C SER A 86 18.02 7.93 3.87
N GLY A 87 16.74 8.10 3.51
CA GLY A 87 15.89 9.19 4.01
C GLY A 87 16.21 10.57 3.43
N GLY A 88 17.16 10.67 2.48
CA GLY A 88 17.45 11.92 1.79
C GLY A 88 16.32 12.40 0.87
N ARG A 89 15.41 11.49 0.49
CA ARG A 89 14.16 11.79 -0.24
C ARG A 89 13.05 10.86 0.21
N THR A 90 11.84 11.37 0.36
CA THR A 90 10.66 10.52 0.59
C THR A 90 10.20 9.87 -0.72
N CYS A 91 9.95 8.56 -0.70
CA CYS A 91 9.24 7.89 -1.79
C CYS A 91 7.76 8.21 -1.67
N ALA A 92 7.16 8.82 -2.71
CA ALA A 92 5.77 9.21 -2.68
C ALA A 92 4.82 8.00 -2.53
N ASP A 93 3.72 8.17 -1.82
CA ASP A 93 2.79 7.08 -1.48
C ASP A 93 2.20 6.39 -2.72
N TYR A 94 1.91 7.16 -3.77
CA TYR A 94 1.42 6.61 -5.04
C TYR A 94 2.48 5.74 -5.75
N LEU A 95 3.77 6.02 -5.57
CA LEU A 95 4.84 5.15 -6.09
C LEU A 95 4.94 3.87 -5.26
N ARG A 96 4.86 3.97 -3.92
CA ARG A 96 4.82 2.79 -3.03
C ARG A 96 3.65 1.88 -3.40
N LEU A 97 2.46 2.46 -3.62
CA LEU A 97 1.28 1.75 -4.10
C LEU A 97 1.52 1.08 -5.47
N LEU A 98 2.11 1.80 -6.42
CA LEU A 98 2.39 1.28 -7.76
C LEU A 98 3.31 0.06 -7.70
N PHE A 99 4.39 0.12 -6.91
CA PHE A 99 5.30 -1.00 -6.73
C PHE A 99 4.63 -2.17 -6.02
N ALA A 100 3.85 -1.91 -4.97
CA ALA A 100 3.13 -2.94 -4.25
C ALA A 100 2.14 -3.71 -5.14
N ARG A 101 1.39 -3.01 -6.00
CA ARG A 101 0.50 -3.62 -7.00
C ARG A 101 1.28 -4.47 -8.01
N GLN A 102 2.39 -3.95 -8.53
CA GLN A 102 3.21 -4.70 -9.49
C GLN A 102 3.86 -5.96 -8.88
N LEU A 103 4.06 -5.97 -7.55
CA LEU A 103 4.57 -7.11 -6.79
C LEU A 103 3.46 -8.04 -6.27
N GLY A 104 2.19 -7.75 -6.56
CA GLY A 104 1.06 -8.58 -6.14
C GLY A 104 0.77 -8.56 -4.63
N LEU A 105 1.16 -7.47 -3.94
CA LEU A 105 0.87 -7.28 -2.52
C LEU A 105 -0.57 -6.83 -2.28
N ILE A 106 -1.20 -6.23 -3.30
CA ILE A 106 -2.56 -5.72 -3.29
C ILE A 106 -3.15 -5.62 -4.69
#